data_AF-A0A1R2CT18-F1
#
_entry.id   AF-A0A1R2CT18-F1
#
_cell.length_a   1.000
_cell.length_b   1.000
_cell.length_c   1.000
_cell.angle_alpha   90.00
_cell.angle_beta   90.00
_cell.angle_gamma   90.00
#
_symmetry.space_group_name_H-M   'P 1'
#
loop_
_entity.id
_entity.type
_entity.pdbx_description
1 polymer ?
#
loop_
_entity_poly.entity_id
_entity_poly.type
_entity_poly.pdbx_seq_one_letter_code
_entity_poly.pdbx_strand_id
1 'polypeptide(L)'
;MEDDWLDYGDNEDEKRQGLTSHLKYHFRLRGLSVTPNSINELENKLFRELEHKFNIPIQCEAFKVVDIGKGKYEILVGLRYDKQAEKIKGTEIYLRSNGIARLDPTEAFQALIEYRARREPVKITRRSRSPKIISPMLLILCPPKGVTDRDIQSELTRLGLEEIPNIEYIFSNLYDIGGGLIIKLTFQHIRTIEQLCKAEFTLKNKAVLLLEPSLKHDIEKSVKHAIIHHQILIGNEQDFSAEEITNPLLEYGRVCQIDKRKDKFLVTFTQLRSAKQALRSEFIIVREQKLAITKYQI
;
A
#
# COMPACT_ATOMS: atom_id res chain seq x y z
N MET A 1 13.27 -43.80 -24.13
CA MET A 1 12.78 -42.43 -24.37
C MET A 1 11.38 -42.44 -23.79
N GLU A 2 11.26 -41.99 -22.55
CA GLU A 2 9.98 -41.93 -21.84
C GLU A 2 9.50 -40.48 -21.91
N ASP A 3 8.38 -40.28 -22.59
CA ASP A 3 7.66 -39.02 -22.67
C ASP A 3 6.87 -38.81 -21.37
N ASP A 4 7.40 -37.95 -20.49
CA ASP A 4 6.69 -37.43 -19.32
C ASP A 4 5.60 -36.44 -19.78
N TRP A 5 4.40 -36.96 -20.04
CA TRP A 5 3.19 -36.17 -20.07
C TRP A 5 2.83 -35.78 -18.64
N LEU A 6 3.18 -34.56 -18.24
CA LEU A 6 2.73 -33.97 -16.99
C LEU A 6 1.20 -33.86 -17.01
N ASP A 7 0.58 -34.72 -16.19
CA ASP A 7 -0.83 -34.76 -15.86
C ASP A 7 -1.27 -33.40 -15.26
N TYR A 8 -2.00 -32.62 -16.05
CA TYR A 8 -2.69 -31.41 -15.60
C TYR A 8 -3.94 -31.82 -14.81
N GLY A 9 -3.72 -32.45 -13.66
CA GLY A 9 -4.76 -32.68 -12.67
C GLY A 9 -5.27 -31.35 -12.14
N ASP A 10 -6.52 -31.04 -12.46
CA ASP A 10 -7.35 -29.93 -11.96
C ASP A 10 -7.10 -29.69 -10.46
N ASN A 11 -6.24 -28.73 -10.15
CA ASN A 11 -6.00 -28.29 -8.78
C ASN A 11 -7.21 -27.47 -8.34
N GLU A 12 -8.00 -28.02 -7.41
CA GLU A 12 -9.19 -27.39 -6.80
C GLU A 12 -8.90 -26.03 -6.12
N ASP A 13 -7.63 -25.62 -6.03
CA ASP A 13 -7.21 -24.27 -5.64
C ASP A 13 -7.61 -23.19 -6.67
N GLU A 14 -7.77 -23.52 -7.96
CA GLU A 14 -8.20 -22.56 -8.98
C GLU A 14 -9.70 -22.21 -8.87
N LYS A 15 -10.53 -23.14 -8.40
CA LYS A 15 -11.98 -22.91 -8.21
C LYS A 15 -12.31 -22.03 -7.00
N ARG A 16 -11.33 -21.70 -6.14
CA ARG A 16 -11.51 -20.81 -4.97
C ARG A 16 -11.09 -19.35 -5.23
N GLN A 17 -10.77 -18.97 -6.46
CA GLN A 17 -10.51 -17.58 -6.86
C GLN A 17 -11.79 -16.72 -6.99
N GLY A 18 -12.73 -16.89 -6.07
CA GLY A 18 -13.79 -15.92 -5.87
C GLY A 18 -13.22 -14.66 -5.22
N LEU A 19 -12.86 -13.67 -6.04
CA LEU A 19 -12.59 -12.27 -5.66
C LEU A 19 -11.49 -12.08 -4.59
N THR A 20 -10.36 -12.79 -4.72
CA THR A 20 -9.14 -12.37 -4.01
C THR A 20 -8.56 -11.14 -4.69
N SER A 21 -8.28 -10.05 -3.95
CA SER A 21 -7.96 -8.72 -4.49
C SER A 21 -7.06 -8.76 -5.74
N HIS A 22 -7.50 -8.07 -6.79
CA HIS A 22 -6.97 -8.00 -8.16
C HIS A 22 -5.53 -7.43 -8.30
N LEU A 23 -4.76 -7.33 -7.20
CA LEU A 23 -3.78 -6.25 -7.02
C LEU A 23 -2.62 -6.59 -6.07
N LYS A 24 -2.34 -7.87 -5.92
CA LYS A 24 -1.27 -8.38 -5.05
C LYS A 24 0.14 -8.24 -5.66
N TYR A 25 0.21 -7.94 -6.96
CA TYR A 25 1.41 -8.13 -7.79
C TYR A 25 1.77 -6.86 -8.56
N HIS A 26 2.14 -5.83 -7.81
CA HIS A 26 2.48 -4.54 -8.40
C HIS A 26 3.97 -4.36 -8.59
N PHE A 27 4.35 -3.82 -9.74
CA PHE A 27 5.71 -3.39 -10.06
C PHE A 27 5.77 -1.89 -10.29
N ARG A 28 6.87 -1.29 -9.86
CA ARG A 28 7.31 0.04 -10.26
C ARG A 28 8.34 -0.09 -11.36
N LEU A 29 8.10 0.59 -12.46
CA LEU A 29 9.10 0.82 -13.50
C LEU A 29 9.64 2.24 -13.34
N ARG A 30 10.96 2.38 -13.24
CA ARG A 30 11.67 3.67 -13.14
C ARG A 30 12.58 3.87 -14.34
N GLY A 31 12.84 5.14 -14.67
CA GLY A 31 13.83 5.52 -15.70
C GLY A 31 13.29 5.64 -17.12
N LEU A 32 11.97 5.57 -17.30
CA LEU A 32 11.35 5.70 -18.62
C LEU A 32 11.22 7.17 -19.02
N SER A 33 11.70 7.50 -20.21
CA SER A 33 11.35 8.74 -20.91
C SER A 33 10.04 8.52 -21.65
N VAL A 34 8.97 9.14 -21.16
CA VAL A 34 7.62 8.93 -21.69
C VAL A 34 7.07 10.26 -22.18
N THR A 35 6.58 10.31 -23.42
CA THR A 35 5.75 11.40 -23.94
C THR A 35 4.27 11.01 -23.85
N PRO A 36 3.32 11.98 -23.80
CA PRO A 36 1.89 11.68 -23.76
C PRO A 36 1.42 10.71 -24.84
N ASN A 37 1.99 10.79 -26.06
CA ASN A 37 1.67 9.88 -27.16
C ASN A 37 2.23 8.46 -26.95
N SER A 38 3.35 8.32 -26.25
CA SER A 38 3.97 7.02 -25.99
C SER A 38 3.32 6.23 -24.86
N ILE A 39 2.56 6.88 -23.95
CA ILE A 39 1.87 6.23 -22.82
C ILE A 39 0.92 5.13 -23.32
N ASN A 40 0.14 5.43 -24.37
CA ASN A 40 -0.84 4.51 -24.93
C ASN A 40 -0.21 3.28 -25.60
N GLU A 41 1.03 3.40 -26.05
CA GLU A 41 1.77 2.29 -26.66
C GLU A 41 2.65 1.53 -25.66
N LEU A 42 2.94 2.15 -24.51
CA LEU A 42 3.91 1.65 -23.54
C LEU A 42 3.43 0.38 -22.85
N GLU A 43 2.14 0.30 -22.52
CA GLU A 43 1.52 -0.89 -21.96
C GLU A 43 1.70 -2.09 -22.91
N ASN A 44 1.30 -1.92 -24.17
CA ASN A 44 1.42 -2.95 -25.20
C ASN A 44 2.88 -3.34 -25.48
N LYS A 45 3.80 -2.37 -25.51
CA LYS A 45 5.25 -2.62 -25.70
C LYS A 45 5.83 -3.40 -24.52
N LEU A 46 5.52 -3.00 -23.28
CA LEU A 46 5.97 -3.68 -22.08
C LEU A 46 5.50 -5.14 -22.06
N PHE A 47 4.22 -5.38 -22.30
CA PHE A 47 3.68 -6.74 -22.24
C PHE A 47 4.17 -7.61 -23.38
N ARG A 48 4.29 -7.09 -24.61
CA ARG A 48 4.90 -7.85 -25.72
C ARG A 48 6.34 -8.29 -25.41
N GLU A 49 7.16 -7.39 -24.85
CA GLU A 49 8.54 -7.72 -24.48
C GLU A 49 8.59 -8.73 -23.33
N LEU A 50 7.69 -8.62 -22.34
CA LEU A 50 7.56 -9.60 -21.27
C LEU A 50 7.12 -10.97 -21.77
N GLU A 51 6.09 -11.00 -22.60
CA GLU A 51 5.55 -12.23 -23.18
C GLU A 51 6.59 -12.93 -24.04
N HIS A 52 7.33 -12.17 -24.86
CA HIS A 52 8.43 -12.68 -25.66
C HIS A 52 9.58 -13.21 -24.78
N LYS A 53 9.99 -12.46 -23.74
CA LYS A 53 11.11 -12.84 -22.87
C LYS A 53 10.82 -14.07 -22.02
N PHE A 54 9.58 -14.23 -21.55
CA PHE A 54 9.20 -15.30 -20.63
C PHE A 54 8.40 -16.43 -21.26
N ASN A 55 8.08 -16.31 -22.55
CA ASN A 55 7.23 -17.22 -23.33
C ASN A 55 5.93 -17.59 -22.61
N ILE A 56 5.28 -16.60 -22.00
CA ILE A 56 4.01 -16.75 -21.29
C ILE A 56 3.11 -15.57 -21.62
N PRO A 57 1.79 -15.75 -21.79
CA PRO A 57 0.86 -14.64 -21.93
C PRO A 57 0.75 -13.89 -20.58
N ILE A 58 0.90 -12.57 -20.60
CA ILE A 58 0.87 -11.74 -19.39
C ILE A 58 -0.51 -11.09 -19.29
N GLN A 59 -1.23 -11.36 -18.20
CA GLN A 59 -2.53 -10.74 -17.96
C GLN A 59 -2.39 -9.55 -17.02
N CYS A 60 -2.53 -8.35 -17.59
CA CYS A 60 -2.61 -7.09 -16.87
C CYS A 60 -4.02 -6.88 -16.30
N GLU A 61 -4.13 -6.58 -15.01
CA GLU A 61 -5.38 -6.10 -14.39
C GLU A 61 -5.37 -4.59 -14.16
N ALA A 62 -4.19 -3.97 -14.03
CA ALA A 62 -4.06 -2.55 -13.83
C ALA A 62 -2.76 -2.01 -14.43
N PHE A 63 -2.86 -0.93 -15.20
CA PHE A 63 -1.71 -0.19 -15.70
C PHE A 63 -1.91 1.29 -15.40
N LYS A 64 -1.07 1.86 -14.53
CA LYS A 64 -1.16 3.27 -14.14
C LYS A 64 0.19 3.95 -14.33
N VAL A 65 0.18 5.05 -15.08
CA VAL A 65 1.34 5.91 -15.24
C VAL A 65 1.23 7.10 -14.29
N VAL A 66 2.25 7.32 -13.49
CA VAL A 66 2.36 8.40 -12.50
C VAL A 66 3.53 9.29 -12.89
N ASP A 67 3.25 10.57 -13.15
CA ASP A 67 4.28 11.57 -13.40
C ASP A 67 4.97 11.96 -12.09
N ILE A 68 6.27 11.68 -12.00
CA ILE A 68 7.10 11.95 -10.81
C ILE A 68 7.95 13.22 -10.97
N GLY A 69 7.73 14.00 -12.03
CA GLY A 69 8.41 15.26 -12.32
C GLY A 69 9.68 15.11 -13.15
N LYS A 70 10.18 16.24 -13.68
CA LYS A 70 11.41 16.34 -14.50
C LYS A 70 11.41 15.41 -15.74
N GLY A 71 10.26 15.18 -16.35
CA GLY A 71 10.11 14.30 -17.52
C GLY A 71 10.29 12.80 -17.24
N LYS A 72 10.26 12.41 -15.96
CA LYS A 72 10.34 11.01 -15.51
C LYS A 72 8.97 10.52 -15.08
N TYR A 73 8.71 9.26 -15.36
CA TYR A 73 7.46 8.60 -15.02
C TYR A 73 7.73 7.34 -14.21
N GLU A 74 6.87 7.09 -13.23
CA GLU A 74 6.76 5.81 -12.54
C GLU A 74 5.53 5.08 -13.10
N ILE A 75 5.68 3.81 -13.44
CA ILE A 75 4.56 2.99 -13.92
C ILE A 75 4.28 1.92 -12.90
N LEU A 76 3.02 1.86 -12.48
CA LEU A 76 2.47 0.83 -11.63
C LEU A 76 1.78 -0.21 -12.52
N VAL A 77 2.30 -1.43 -12.51
CA VAL A 77 1.78 -2.55 -13.30
C VAL A 77 1.26 -3.62 -12.35
N GLY A 78 -0.03 -3.94 -12.43
CA GLY A 78 -0.70 -4.97 -11.66
C GLY A 78 -0.96 -6.20 -12.51
N LEU A 79 -0.38 -7.33 -12.12
CA LEU A 79 -0.65 -8.61 -12.76
C LEU A 79 -1.78 -9.38 -12.07
N ARG A 80 -2.52 -10.16 -12.87
CA ARG A 80 -3.57 -11.05 -12.37
C ARG A 80 -3.03 -12.22 -11.54
N TYR A 81 -1.94 -12.82 -12.01
CA TYR A 81 -1.45 -14.10 -11.50
C TYR A 81 -0.13 -13.96 -10.75
N ASP A 82 -0.03 -14.72 -9.67
CA ASP A 82 1.06 -14.65 -8.71
C ASP A 82 2.35 -15.28 -9.22
N LYS A 83 2.24 -16.44 -9.85
CA LYS A 83 3.35 -17.13 -10.51
C LYS A 83 3.96 -16.28 -11.63
N GLN A 84 3.14 -15.50 -12.34
CA GLN A 84 3.63 -14.59 -13.37
C GLN A 84 4.44 -13.45 -12.73
N ALA A 85 3.90 -12.84 -11.68
CA ALA A 85 4.56 -11.78 -10.95
C ALA A 85 5.89 -12.22 -10.32
N GLU A 86 5.92 -13.37 -9.68
CA GLU A 86 7.14 -13.90 -9.07
C GLU A 86 8.23 -14.22 -10.11
N LYS A 87 7.83 -14.57 -11.34
CA LYS A 87 8.76 -14.86 -12.45
C LYS A 87 9.36 -13.59 -13.05
N ILE A 88 8.60 -12.50 -13.14
CA ILE A 88 9.06 -11.25 -13.78
C ILE A 88 9.69 -10.24 -12.82
N LYS A 89 9.62 -10.46 -11.50
CA LYS A 89 10.18 -9.55 -10.49
C LYS A 89 11.68 -9.30 -10.69
N GLY A 90 12.11 -8.05 -10.56
CA GLY A 90 13.50 -7.62 -10.72
C GLY A 90 14.03 -7.72 -12.15
N THR A 91 13.18 -8.01 -13.13
CA THR A 91 13.60 -8.16 -14.52
C THR A 91 13.82 -6.81 -15.17
N GLU A 92 14.94 -6.69 -15.86
CA GLU A 92 15.22 -5.56 -16.76
C GLU A 92 14.69 -5.85 -18.17
N ILE A 93 14.01 -4.87 -18.73
CA ILE A 93 13.41 -4.91 -20.06
C ILE A 93 13.90 -3.70 -20.83
N TYR A 94 14.38 -3.96 -22.05
CA TYR A 94 14.81 -2.92 -22.95
C TYR A 94 13.63 -2.44 -23.79
N LEU A 95 13.05 -1.31 -23.42
CA LEU A 95 11.92 -0.72 -24.13
C LEU A 95 12.41 0.30 -25.16
N ARG A 96 13.28 -0.14 -26.09
CA ARG A 96 13.84 0.66 -27.20
C ARG A 96 13.91 2.17 -26.91
N SER A 97 12.97 2.93 -27.48
CA SER A 97 12.87 4.40 -27.44
C SER A 97 12.64 5.00 -26.04
N ASN A 98 12.22 4.17 -25.07
CA ASN A 98 11.88 4.57 -23.71
C ASN A 98 12.98 4.20 -22.69
N GLY A 99 14.01 3.43 -23.08
CA GLY A 99 15.15 3.05 -22.24
C GLY A 99 15.02 1.67 -21.58
N ILE A 100 15.93 1.37 -20.66
CA ILE A 100 15.88 0.16 -19.82
C ILE A 100 14.96 0.45 -18.63
N ALA A 101 13.99 -0.42 -18.41
CA ALA A 101 13.14 -0.37 -17.22
C ALA A 101 13.23 -1.68 -16.45
N ARG A 102 13.33 -1.55 -15.13
CA ARG A 102 13.37 -2.68 -14.20
C ARG A 102 12.05 -2.80 -13.47
N LEU A 103 11.51 -4.02 -13.42
CA LEU A 103 10.28 -4.34 -12.70
C LEU A 103 10.56 -4.51 -11.20
N ASP A 104 10.68 -3.41 -10.48
CA ASP A 104 10.89 -3.46 -9.04
C ASP A 104 9.56 -3.68 -8.32
N PRO A 105 9.42 -4.69 -7.43
CA PRO A 105 8.19 -4.89 -6.70
C PRO A 105 7.84 -3.67 -5.84
N THR A 106 6.56 -3.32 -5.76
CA THR A 106 6.10 -2.30 -4.81
C THR A 106 6.32 -2.76 -3.37
N GLU A 107 6.23 -1.83 -2.41
CA GLU A 107 6.29 -2.18 -0.98
C GLU A 107 5.25 -3.23 -0.60
N ALA A 108 4.05 -3.10 -1.15
CA ALA A 108 2.98 -4.07 -1.05
C ALA A 108 3.43 -5.46 -1.55
N PHE A 109 3.90 -5.55 -2.80
CA PHE A 109 4.27 -6.86 -3.35
C PHE A 109 5.50 -7.46 -2.64
N GLN A 110 6.48 -6.63 -2.27
CA GLN A 110 7.66 -7.07 -1.52
C GLN A 110 7.26 -7.64 -0.14
N ALA A 111 6.35 -6.98 0.58
CA ALA A 111 5.83 -7.49 1.84
C ALA A 111 5.04 -8.80 1.66
N LEU A 112 4.31 -8.98 0.54
CA LEU A 112 3.65 -10.24 0.22
C LEU A 112 4.65 -11.39 0.02
N ILE A 113 5.72 -11.16 -0.74
CA ILE A 113 6.79 -12.16 -0.97
C ILE A 113 7.43 -12.54 0.37
N GLU A 114 7.75 -11.55 1.20
CA GLU A 114 8.33 -11.79 2.53
C GLU A 114 7.37 -12.54 3.45
N TYR A 115 6.07 -12.20 3.44
CA TYR A 115 5.06 -12.91 4.21
C TYR A 115 4.95 -14.38 3.78
N ARG A 116 4.93 -14.65 2.46
CA ARG A 116 4.88 -16.02 1.91
C ARG A 116 6.12 -16.84 2.27
N ALA A 117 7.30 -16.25 2.13
CA ALA A 117 8.56 -16.93 2.43
C ALA A 117 8.70 -17.31 3.91
N ARG A 118 8.04 -16.57 4.81
CA ARG A 118 8.06 -16.82 6.27
C ARG A 118 6.99 -17.79 6.74
N ARG A 119 6.03 -18.17 5.88
CA ARG A 119 4.95 -19.07 6.25
C ARG A 119 5.37 -20.51 6.01
N GLU A 120 5.45 -21.31 7.07
CA GLU A 120 5.23 -22.74 6.92
C GLU A 120 3.75 -22.96 6.55
N PRO A 121 3.43 -23.89 5.64
CA PRO A 121 2.06 -24.17 5.24
C PRO A 121 1.30 -24.77 6.42
N VAL A 122 0.70 -23.92 7.24
CA VAL A 122 -0.25 -24.35 8.27
C VAL A 122 -1.46 -24.89 7.54
N LYS A 123 -1.61 -26.23 7.50
CA LYS A 123 -2.85 -26.88 7.08
C LYS A 123 -3.96 -26.46 8.05
N ILE A 124 -4.72 -25.44 7.66
CA ILE A 124 -5.91 -25.03 8.40
C ILE A 124 -6.99 -26.08 8.13
N THR A 125 -7.08 -27.10 8.99
CA THR A 125 -8.28 -27.94 9.09
C THR A 125 -9.42 -27.08 9.62
N ARG A 126 -10.24 -26.58 8.70
CA ARG A 126 -11.40 -25.75 9.01
C ARG A 126 -12.50 -26.64 9.63
N ARG A 127 -12.68 -26.55 10.95
CA ARG A 127 -13.93 -26.95 11.62
C ARG A 127 -14.46 -25.75 12.41
N SER A 128 -15.44 -25.05 11.86
CA SER A 128 -16.79 -24.99 12.46
C SER A 128 -17.69 -24.01 11.68
N ARG A 129 -18.96 -24.38 11.58
CA ARG A 129 -20.08 -23.52 11.20
C ARG A 129 -20.57 -22.87 12.50
N SER A 130 -20.22 -21.61 12.70
CA SER A 130 -20.81 -20.77 13.76
C SER A 130 -21.32 -19.47 13.11
N PRO A 131 -22.41 -18.86 13.60
CA PRO A 131 -22.90 -17.59 13.06
C PRO A 131 -21.79 -16.54 13.16
N LYS A 132 -21.63 -15.70 12.13
CA LYS A 132 -20.61 -14.63 12.07
C LYS A 132 -20.87 -13.60 13.18
N ILE A 133 -20.33 -13.82 14.38
CA ILE A 133 -20.04 -12.72 15.31
C ILE A 133 -19.00 -11.87 14.58
N ILE A 134 -19.34 -10.62 14.27
CA ILE A 134 -18.40 -9.70 13.61
C ILE A 134 -17.31 -9.39 14.64
N SER A 135 -16.18 -10.09 14.53
CA SER A 135 -15.02 -9.83 15.35
C SER A 135 -14.57 -8.38 15.16
N PRO A 136 -14.32 -7.63 16.25
CA PRO A 136 -13.78 -6.28 16.19
C PRO A 136 -12.55 -6.20 15.28
N MET A 137 -12.51 -5.20 14.39
CA MET A 137 -11.46 -5.05 13.38
C MET A 137 -10.85 -3.65 13.42
N LEU A 138 -9.53 -3.59 13.30
CA LEU A 138 -8.78 -2.35 13.15
C LEU A 138 -7.82 -2.46 11.97
N LEU A 139 -7.67 -1.40 11.20
CA LEU A 139 -6.73 -1.32 10.08
C LEU A 139 -5.54 -0.47 10.49
N ILE A 140 -4.34 -0.97 10.25
CA ILE A 140 -3.11 -0.18 10.23
C ILE A 140 -2.87 0.28 8.80
N LEU A 141 -2.84 1.59 8.63
CA LEU A 141 -2.53 2.31 7.40
C LEU A 141 -1.17 2.99 7.52
N CYS A 142 -0.55 3.25 6.37
CA CYS A 142 0.80 3.82 6.30
C CYS A 142 1.87 3.00 7.08
N PRO A 143 1.86 1.66 7.03
CA PRO A 143 2.86 0.89 7.76
C PRO A 143 4.28 1.13 7.18
N PRO A 144 5.32 1.13 8.02
CA PRO A 144 6.70 1.17 7.53
C PRO A 144 7.06 -0.08 6.73
N LYS A 145 8.12 0.05 5.92
CA LYS A 145 8.62 -1.08 5.11
C LYS A 145 9.13 -2.22 5.99
N GLY A 146 8.80 -3.45 5.58
CA GLY A 146 9.27 -4.68 6.23
C GLY A 146 8.70 -4.88 7.65
N VAL A 147 7.54 -4.33 7.97
CA VAL A 147 6.81 -4.65 9.20
C VAL A 147 6.50 -6.14 9.25
N THR A 148 6.62 -6.71 10.44
CA THR A 148 6.39 -8.12 10.73
C THR A 148 5.36 -8.30 11.84
N ASP A 149 4.82 -9.51 11.97
CA ASP A 149 3.92 -9.87 13.06
C ASP A 149 4.57 -9.64 14.43
N ARG A 150 5.88 -9.87 14.54
CA ARG A 150 6.65 -9.61 15.77
C ARG A 150 6.70 -8.12 16.09
N ASP A 151 6.83 -7.24 15.10
CA ASP A 151 6.82 -5.79 15.33
C ASP A 151 5.47 -5.34 15.88
N ILE A 152 4.38 -5.87 15.33
CA ILE A 152 3.00 -5.58 15.79
C ILE A 152 2.79 -6.12 17.21
N GLN A 153 3.17 -7.38 17.46
CA GLN A 153 3.05 -7.98 18.79
C GLN A 153 3.87 -7.22 19.83
N SER A 154 5.11 -6.83 19.51
CA SER A 154 5.97 -6.07 20.42
C SER A 154 5.34 -4.72 20.77
N GLU A 155 4.71 -4.05 19.81
CA GLU A 155 4.01 -2.79 20.05
C GLU A 155 2.74 -2.98 20.90
N LEU A 156 1.97 -4.04 20.67
CA LEU A 156 0.82 -4.38 21.50
C LEU A 156 1.24 -4.65 22.95
N THR A 157 2.31 -5.42 23.15
CA THR A 157 2.88 -5.67 24.47
C THR A 157 3.38 -4.38 25.13
N ARG A 158 4.04 -3.48 24.38
CA ARG A 158 4.47 -2.16 24.88
C ARG A 158 3.30 -1.32 25.38
N LEU A 159 2.14 -1.45 24.74
CA LEU A 159 0.91 -0.77 25.13
C LEU A 159 0.13 -1.49 26.25
N GLY A 160 0.67 -2.58 26.81
CA GLY A 160 0.01 -3.35 27.86
C GLY A 160 -1.18 -4.18 27.38
N LEU A 161 -1.25 -4.46 26.07
CA LEU A 161 -2.30 -5.27 25.47
C LEU A 161 -1.83 -6.73 25.40
N GLU A 162 -2.46 -7.59 26.19
CA GLU A 162 -2.18 -9.04 26.21
C GLU A 162 -2.90 -9.80 25.10
N GLU A 163 -3.87 -9.17 24.44
CA GLU A 163 -4.67 -9.79 23.39
C GLU A 163 -3.86 -9.92 22.09
N ILE A 164 -3.78 -11.14 21.56
CA ILE A 164 -3.11 -11.44 20.30
C ILE A 164 -4.14 -11.35 19.16
N PRO A 165 -4.01 -10.38 18.23
CA PRO A 165 -4.91 -10.30 17.09
C PRO A 165 -4.59 -11.36 16.05
N ASN A 166 -5.60 -11.71 15.25
CA ASN A 166 -5.35 -12.29 13.95
C ASN A 166 -4.89 -11.20 12.96
N ILE A 167 -3.72 -11.40 12.34
CA ILE A 167 -3.05 -10.43 11.47
C ILE A 167 -3.22 -10.86 10.01
N GLU A 168 -3.81 -9.99 9.20
CA GLU A 168 -3.99 -10.19 7.76
C GLU A 168 -3.37 -9.02 6.97
N TYR A 169 -2.47 -9.33 6.03
CA TYR A 169 -1.87 -8.33 5.14
C TYR A 169 -2.71 -8.21 3.86
N ILE A 170 -3.27 -7.04 3.64
CA ILE A 170 -4.13 -6.71 2.51
C ILE A 170 -3.38 -5.77 1.57
N PHE A 171 -3.28 -6.17 0.31
CA PHE A 171 -2.62 -5.41 -0.75
C PHE A 171 -3.69 -4.78 -1.64
N SER A 172 -3.65 -3.45 -1.71
CA SER A 172 -4.69 -2.57 -2.25
C SER A 172 -4.13 -1.63 -3.32
N ASN A 173 -5.03 -1.14 -4.18
CA ASN A 173 -4.74 -0.09 -5.18
C ASN A 173 -4.49 1.30 -4.60
N LEU A 174 -4.57 1.44 -3.29
CA LEU A 174 -4.36 2.68 -2.56
C LEU A 174 -2.86 2.96 -2.39
N TYR A 175 -2.11 3.04 -3.49
CA TYR A 175 -0.66 3.25 -3.48
C TYR A 175 -0.23 4.53 -2.74
N ASP A 176 -1.07 5.56 -2.78
CA ASP A 176 -0.89 6.81 -2.04
C ASP A 176 -0.88 6.61 -0.51
N ILE A 177 -1.34 5.45 -0.02
CA ILE A 177 -1.50 5.12 1.39
C ILE A 177 -0.54 3.98 1.74
N GLY A 178 0.60 4.30 2.37
CA GLY A 178 1.56 3.27 2.78
C GLY A 178 2.06 2.36 1.65
N GLY A 179 2.06 2.83 0.40
CA GLY A 179 2.42 2.01 -0.75
C GLY A 179 1.41 0.92 -1.11
N GLY A 180 0.16 1.05 -0.66
CA GLY A 180 -0.93 0.09 -0.93
C GLY A 180 -1.02 -1.07 0.07
N LEU A 181 -0.20 -1.08 1.12
CA LEU A 181 -0.28 -2.09 2.19
C LEU A 181 -1.23 -1.64 3.31
N ILE A 182 -2.22 -2.47 3.59
CA ILE A 182 -3.15 -2.33 4.71
C ILE A 182 -2.97 -3.56 5.60
N ILE A 183 -2.68 -3.38 6.88
CA ILE A 183 -2.61 -4.50 7.83
C ILE A 183 -3.90 -4.53 8.63
N LYS A 184 -4.66 -5.60 8.50
CA LYS A 184 -5.91 -5.81 9.21
C LYS A 184 -5.64 -6.62 10.47
N LEU A 185 -6.01 -6.05 11.61
CA LEU A 185 -6.01 -6.69 12.91
C LEU A 185 -7.43 -7.07 13.27
N THR A 186 -7.64 -8.31 13.66
CA THR A 186 -8.93 -8.79 14.16
C THR A 186 -8.78 -9.24 15.60
N PHE A 187 -9.55 -8.62 16.48
CA PHE A 187 -9.54 -8.85 17.92
C PHE A 187 -10.80 -9.63 18.33
N GLN A 188 -10.75 -10.28 19.48
CA GLN A 188 -11.86 -10.85 20.20
C GLN A 188 -12.68 -9.77 20.93
N HIS A 189 -12.02 -8.73 21.47
CA HIS A 189 -12.69 -7.72 22.30
C HIS A 189 -12.67 -6.31 21.72
N ILE A 190 -13.83 -5.64 21.72
CA ILE A 190 -13.97 -4.25 21.25
C ILE A 190 -13.20 -3.25 22.13
N ARG A 191 -13.09 -3.53 23.44
CA ARG A 191 -12.33 -2.71 24.39
C ARG A 191 -10.87 -2.50 23.97
N THR A 192 -10.29 -3.49 23.30
CA THR A 192 -8.90 -3.46 22.81
C THR A 192 -8.76 -2.46 21.66
N ILE A 193 -9.77 -2.39 20.79
CA ILE A 193 -9.84 -1.36 19.73
C ILE A 193 -9.99 0.03 20.33
N GLU A 194 -10.89 0.21 21.30
CA GLU A 194 -11.10 1.50 21.95
C GLU A 194 -9.83 2.03 22.65
N GLN A 195 -9.02 1.13 23.24
CA GLN A 195 -7.72 1.47 23.81
C GLN A 195 -6.71 1.83 22.73
N LEU A 196 -6.63 1.04 21.65
CA LEU A 196 -5.73 1.29 20.52
C LEU A 196 -6.04 2.61 19.80
N CYS A 197 -7.31 2.96 19.59
CA CYS A 197 -7.72 4.21 18.96
C CYS A 197 -7.34 5.46 19.77
N LYS A 198 -7.09 5.29 21.08
CA LYS A 198 -6.61 6.36 21.97
C LYS A 198 -5.09 6.37 22.12
N ALA A 199 -4.44 5.24 21.81
CA ALA A 199 -3.01 5.09 21.92
C ALA A 199 -2.26 5.65 20.70
N GLU A 200 -1.04 6.12 20.92
CA GLU A 200 -0.12 6.42 19.84
C GLU A 200 0.58 5.12 19.43
N PHE A 201 0.08 4.50 18.37
CA PHE A 201 0.62 3.26 17.83
C PHE A 201 1.77 3.54 16.86
N THR A 202 2.88 2.85 17.06
CA THR A 202 4.09 3.00 16.27
C THR A 202 4.62 1.64 15.86
N LEU A 203 5.17 1.55 14.66
CA LEU A 203 5.86 0.35 14.19
C LEU A 203 7.24 0.77 13.74
N LYS A 204 8.29 0.06 14.18
CA LYS A 204 9.69 0.39 13.85
C LYS A 204 10.01 1.89 14.05
N ASN A 205 9.56 2.45 15.18
CA ASN A 205 9.70 3.87 15.56
C ASN A 205 9.05 4.87 14.60
N LYS A 206 8.13 4.43 13.72
CA LYS A 206 7.33 5.30 12.86
C LYS A 206 5.87 5.26 13.27
N ALA A 207 5.24 6.43 13.29
CA ALA A 207 3.82 6.56 13.55
C ALA A 207 3.01 5.94 12.41
N VAL A 208 1.94 5.23 12.76
CA VAL A 208 1.00 4.66 11.78
C VAL A 208 -0.39 5.18 12.03
N LEU A 209 -1.24 5.13 11.01
CA LEU A 209 -2.64 5.52 11.14
C LEU A 209 -3.48 4.28 11.47
N LEU A 210 -4.16 4.32 12.62
CA LEU A 210 -5.15 3.32 12.99
C LEU A 210 -6.53 3.77 12.50
N LEU A 211 -7.25 2.88 11.83
CA LEU A 211 -8.57 3.17 11.29
C LEU A 211 -9.55 2.04 11.54
N GLU A 212 -10.71 2.38 12.12
CA GLU A 212 -11.86 1.49 12.18
C GLU A 212 -12.59 1.48 10.83
N PRO A 213 -12.72 0.32 10.15
CA PRO A 213 -13.40 0.25 8.87
C PRO A 213 -14.91 0.39 9.02
N SER A 214 -15.58 0.91 7.99
CA SER A 214 -17.03 0.98 7.96
C SER A 214 -17.63 -0.40 7.78
N LEU A 215 -18.62 -0.76 8.60
CA LEU A 215 -19.39 -2.00 8.43
C LEU A 215 -20.22 -2.03 7.14
N LYS A 216 -20.41 -0.87 6.48
CA LYS A 216 -21.26 -0.71 5.29
C LYS A 216 -20.51 -0.88 3.97
N HIS A 217 -19.19 -0.90 4.00
CA HIS A 217 -18.35 -0.87 2.81
C HIS A 217 -17.30 -1.97 2.86
N ASP A 218 -16.77 -2.35 1.70
CA ASP A 218 -15.53 -3.12 1.67
C ASP A 218 -14.38 -2.29 2.30
N ILE A 219 -13.25 -2.96 2.56
CA ILE A 219 -12.10 -2.36 3.25
C ILE A 219 -11.53 -1.18 2.45
N GLU A 220 -11.34 -1.33 1.14
CA GLU A 220 -10.74 -0.26 0.33
C GLU A 220 -11.62 0.97 0.28
N LYS A 221 -12.93 0.78 0.06
CA LYS A 221 -13.91 1.85 0.07
C LYS A 221 -13.98 2.50 1.46
N SER A 222 -13.92 1.72 2.53
CA SER A 222 -13.83 2.28 3.90
C SER A 222 -12.61 3.18 4.07
N VAL A 223 -11.44 2.72 3.65
CA VAL A 223 -10.20 3.50 3.72
C VAL A 223 -10.30 4.77 2.88
N LYS A 224 -10.77 4.67 1.62
CA LYS A 224 -10.94 5.83 0.72
C LYS A 224 -11.80 6.92 1.34
N HIS A 225 -12.91 6.56 1.97
CA HIS A 225 -13.80 7.56 2.57
C HIS A 225 -13.20 8.19 3.83
N ALA A 226 -12.52 7.39 4.66
CA ALA A 226 -12.05 7.89 5.95
C ALA A 226 -10.72 8.66 5.85
N ILE A 227 -9.77 8.18 5.04
CA ILE A 227 -8.40 8.70 5.08
C ILE A 227 -8.30 10.17 4.66
N ILE A 228 -9.16 10.63 3.75
CA ILE A 228 -9.20 12.02 3.28
C ILE A 228 -9.35 12.98 4.46
N HIS A 229 -10.07 12.56 5.51
CA HIS A 229 -10.28 13.38 6.69
C HIS A 229 -9.04 13.49 7.59
N HIS A 230 -8.08 12.58 7.44
CA HIS A 230 -6.78 12.61 8.10
C HIS A 230 -5.72 13.33 7.27
N GLN A 231 -6.08 13.81 6.09
CA GLN A 231 -5.15 14.36 5.11
C GLN A 231 -5.31 15.86 4.90
N ILE A 232 -4.17 16.51 4.71
CA ILE A 232 -4.07 17.92 4.30
C ILE A 232 -3.12 18.04 3.10
N LEU A 233 -3.29 19.10 2.34
CA LEU A 233 -2.37 19.51 1.29
C LEU A 233 -1.62 20.77 1.73
N ILE A 234 -0.31 20.80 1.51
CA ILE A 234 0.51 21.98 1.76
C ILE A 234 1.14 22.42 0.45
N GLY A 235 1.00 23.69 0.10
CA GLY A 235 1.65 24.25 -1.08
C GLY A 235 3.17 24.11 -1.00
N ASN A 236 3.79 23.69 -2.10
CA ASN A 236 5.22 23.50 -2.25
C ASN A 236 5.71 24.26 -3.49
N GLU A 237 5.90 25.58 -3.34
CA GLU A 237 6.41 26.45 -4.40
C GLU A 237 7.94 26.37 -4.54
N GLN A 238 8.64 25.78 -3.56
CA GLN A 238 10.09 25.66 -3.52
C GLN A 238 10.53 24.19 -3.30
N ASP A 239 11.83 23.94 -3.20
CA ASP A 239 12.36 22.60 -2.97
C ASP A 239 12.51 22.33 -1.45
N PHE A 240 11.38 22.23 -0.73
CA PHE A 240 11.38 21.80 0.66
C PHE A 240 11.61 20.29 0.77
N SER A 241 12.28 19.86 1.83
CA SER A 241 12.39 18.46 2.21
C SER A 241 11.18 18.01 3.04
N ALA A 242 10.95 16.70 3.09
CA ALA A 242 9.87 16.11 3.90
C ALA A 242 9.99 16.45 5.40
N GLU A 243 11.21 16.51 5.93
CA GLU A 243 11.47 16.81 7.34
C GLU A 243 11.14 18.27 7.69
N GLU A 244 11.48 19.20 6.80
CA GLU A 244 11.20 20.63 6.98
C GLU A 244 9.71 20.95 7.02
N ILE A 245 8.91 20.18 6.29
CA ILE A 245 7.45 20.28 6.34
C ILE A 245 6.88 19.54 7.55
N THR A 246 7.48 18.41 7.95
CA THR A 246 6.97 17.60 9.06
C THR A 246 7.13 18.30 10.41
N ASN A 247 8.29 18.92 10.66
CA ASN A 247 8.62 19.56 11.93
C ASN A 247 7.59 20.59 12.42
N PRO A 248 7.17 21.59 11.63
CA PRO A 248 6.15 22.56 12.06
C PRO A 248 4.79 21.89 12.29
N LEU A 249 4.48 20.78 11.60
CA LEU A 249 3.19 20.09 11.76
C LEU A 249 3.08 19.29 13.06
N LEU A 250 4.22 19.01 13.73
CA LEU A 250 4.23 18.30 15.00
C LEU A 250 3.49 19.06 16.10
N GLU A 251 3.30 20.37 15.97
CA GLU A 251 2.48 21.17 16.90
C GLU A 251 0.99 20.75 16.90
N TYR A 252 0.49 20.23 15.77
CA TYR A 252 -0.89 19.74 15.64
C TYR A 252 -1.02 18.27 16.00
N GLY A 253 0.05 17.49 15.84
CA GLY A 253 0.11 16.08 16.20
C GLY A 253 1.03 15.26 15.31
N ARG A 254 1.07 13.95 15.54
CA ARG A 254 1.97 13.05 14.81
C ARG A 254 1.54 12.87 13.35
N VAL A 255 2.51 13.03 12.46
CA VAL A 255 2.40 12.73 11.03
C VAL A 255 2.84 11.29 10.79
N CYS A 256 2.04 10.48 10.10
CA CYS A 256 2.40 9.10 9.74
C CYS A 256 2.99 8.99 8.33
N GLN A 257 2.58 9.86 7.40
CA GLN A 257 3.09 9.86 6.03
C GLN A 257 3.11 11.27 5.48
N ILE A 258 4.18 11.60 4.75
CA ILE A 258 4.27 12.78 3.91
C ILE A 258 4.67 12.33 2.50
N ASP A 259 3.86 12.72 1.52
CA ASP A 259 4.07 12.40 0.12
C ASP A 259 4.29 13.70 -0.65
N LYS A 260 5.48 13.82 -1.28
CA LYS A 260 5.85 15.00 -2.07
C LYS A 260 5.31 14.83 -3.48
N ARG A 261 4.29 15.61 -3.80
CA ARG A 261 3.72 15.75 -5.14
C ARG A 261 4.26 17.06 -5.73
N LYS A 262 4.40 17.14 -7.06
CA LYS A 262 5.05 18.24 -7.81
C LYS A 262 5.16 19.58 -7.05
N ASP A 263 4.01 20.21 -6.82
CA ASP A 263 3.83 21.53 -6.20
C ASP A 263 3.15 21.45 -4.83
N LYS A 264 3.00 20.26 -4.24
CA LYS A 264 2.27 20.07 -2.97
C LYS A 264 2.79 18.92 -2.13
N PHE A 265 2.72 19.04 -0.81
CA PHE A 265 2.83 17.88 0.08
C PHE A 265 1.44 17.38 0.45
N LEU A 266 1.19 16.10 0.23
CA LEU A 266 0.08 15.40 0.87
C LEU A 266 0.57 14.87 2.22
N VAL A 267 0.01 15.40 3.30
CA VAL A 267 0.36 15.01 4.66
C VAL A 267 -0.78 14.22 5.27
N THR A 268 -0.47 13.07 5.87
CA THR A 268 -1.43 12.23 6.59
C THR A 268 -1.10 12.23 8.08
N PHE A 269 -2.05 12.63 8.91
CA PHE A 269 -1.95 12.59 10.37
C PHE A 269 -2.44 11.25 10.94
N THR A 270 -1.89 10.85 12.09
CA THR A 270 -2.40 9.69 12.83
C THR A 270 -3.81 9.91 13.38
N GLN A 271 -4.20 11.17 13.61
CA GLN A 271 -5.47 11.53 14.24
C GLN A 271 -6.25 12.57 13.43
N LEU A 272 -7.57 12.35 13.32
CA LEU A 272 -8.51 13.25 12.67
C LEU A 272 -8.44 14.68 13.22
N ARG A 273 -8.31 14.80 14.55
CA ARG A 273 -8.28 16.11 15.23
C ARG A 273 -7.06 16.96 14.83
N SER A 274 -5.91 16.32 14.62
CA SER A 274 -4.67 17.00 14.21
C SER A 274 -4.80 17.57 12.80
N ALA A 275 -5.36 16.79 11.86
CA ALA A 275 -5.66 17.29 10.52
C ALA A 275 -6.64 18.47 10.54
N LYS A 276 -7.70 18.40 11.36
CA LYS A 276 -8.66 19.51 11.54
C LYS A 276 -8.03 20.76 12.15
N GLN A 277 -7.13 20.60 13.12
CA GLN A 277 -6.42 21.72 13.73
C GLN A 277 -5.48 22.38 12.73
N ALA A 278 -4.68 21.60 12.02
CA ALA A 278 -3.81 22.10 10.96
C ALA A 278 -4.60 22.85 9.87
N LEU A 279 -5.76 22.34 9.45
CA LEU A 279 -6.64 23.03 8.49
C LEU A 279 -7.17 24.38 8.99
N ARG A 280 -7.39 24.52 10.30
CA ARG A 280 -7.84 25.78 10.90
C ARG A 280 -6.73 26.83 10.99
N SER A 281 -5.47 26.41 10.99
CA SER A 281 -4.33 27.32 10.96
C SER A 281 -4.14 27.98 9.60
N GLU A 282 -4.72 27.41 8.52
CA GLU A 282 -4.67 27.87 7.13
C GLU A 282 -3.27 27.93 6.49
N PHE A 283 -2.20 28.07 7.27
CA PHE A 283 -0.82 28.05 6.81
C PHE A 283 0.12 27.51 7.90
N ILE A 284 1.29 27.02 7.47
CA ILE A 284 2.46 26.82 8.33
C ILE A 284 3.56 27.79 7.95
N ILE A 285 4.49 28.05 8.87
CA ILE A 285 5.68 28.86 8.60
C ILE A 285 6.90 27.95 8.47
N VAL A 286 7.57 27.99 7.32
CA VAL A 286 8.79 27.23 7.03
C VAL A 286 9.81 28.16 6.41
N ARG A 287 10.99 28.28 7.03
CA ARG A 287 12.04 29.24 6.61
C ARG A 287 11.48 30.65 6.37
N GLU A 288 10.68 31.14 7.33
CA GLU A 288 10.00 32.45 7.30
C GLU A 288 8.95 32.63 6.19
N GLN A 289 8.65 31.59 5.40
CA GLN A 289 7.61 31.62 4.37
C GLN A 289 6.31 30.99 4.88
N LYS A 290 5.18 31.57 4.48
CA LYS A 290 3.85 31.01 4.75
C LYS A 290 3.48 30.01 3.66
N LEU A 291 3.36 28.75 4.02
CA LEU A 291 2.88 27.70 3.12
C LEU A 291 1.41 27.42 3.41
N ALA A 292 0.56 27.63 2.40
CA ALA A 292 -0.88 27.44 2.54
C ALA A 292 -1.24 25.97 2.78
N ILE A 293 -2.14 25.74 3.74
CA ILE A 293 -2.76 24.45 4.05
C ILE A 293 -4.15 24.42 3.43
N THR A 294 -4.43 23.40 2.64
CA THR A 294 -5.74 23.20 2.02
C THR A 294 -6.26 21.80 2.31
N LYS A 295 -7.59 21.66 2.27
CA LYS A 295 -8.24 20.36 2.45
C LYS A 295 -7.94 19.46 1.25
N TYR A 296 -7.58 18.21 1.49
CA TYR A 296 -7.55 17.22 0.43
C TYR A 296 -8.98 16.95 -0.07
N GLN A 297 -9.20 17.17 -1.36
CA GLN A 297 -10.45 16.84 -2.06
C GLN A 297 -10.09 15.84 -3.17
N ILE A 298 -10.82 14.73 -3.24
CA ILE A 298 -10.73 13.74 -4.32
C ILE A 298 -11.65 14.18 -5.46
#